data_AF-A0A1X2I2N2-F1
#
_entry.id   AF-A0A1X2I2N2-F1
#
_cell.length_a   1.000
_cell.length_b   1.000
_cell.length_c   1.000
_cell.angle_alpha   90.00
_cell.angle_beta   90.00
_cell.angle_gamma   90.00
#
_symmetry.space_group_name_H-M   'P 1'
#
loop_
_entity.id
_entity.type
_entity.pdbx_description
1 polymer ?
#
loop_
_entity_poly.entity_id
_entity_poly.type
_entity_poly.pdbx_seq_one_letter_code
_entity_poly.pdbx_strand_id
1 'polypeptide(L)'
;MDDNVDKSYLQETVHHGIKNAEIGPIIKADAGKGEYAADLAYRGENAANYDALVYEVKSNTPDEKANGMASLIDLTRFIASFNISTASTNAVEQWNQVINVNHFLRQVACEWLGGNWDGIVYSGNNYMLYKHPKTNQFITMPMDFDFTFGNGLELDQRKLMTGKWTDISSRRMVHSYLWEKVMSVPEFQKSYMEMLSTINDKVMHPATLLPRVQGLAYMIQHDAEWDKGLQKWTAGGMSRPWADGSFLESLKRGSGADDENIGLIEWIETKHQAVVQDLSETEALDPPSLEAKLRANALTIKGIPRFVFEKMEDIVGEELGEDIEDLITAQKQIEIMPQAAINPVPQ
;
A
#
# COMPACT_ATOMS: atom_id res chain seq x y z
N MET A 1 -9.23 -14.74 9.73
CA MET A 1 -10.06 -13.53 9.95
C MET A 1 -10.59 -13.15 8.59
N ASP A 2 -11.83 -12.68 8.49
CA ASP A 2 -12.38 -12.16 7.24
C ASP A 2 -12.33 -10.63 7.36
N ASP A 3 -11.64 -9.96 6.44
CA ASP A 3 -11.50 -8.49 6.42
C ASP A 3 -12.76 -7.83 5.84
N ASN A 4 -13.92 -8.25 6.35
CA ASN A 4 -15.20 -7.67 5.95
C ASN A 4 -15.40 -6.34 6.68
N VAL A 5 -15.27 -5.25 5.93
CA VAL A 5 -15.81 -3.96 6.32
C VAL A 5 -17.33 -3.99 6.13
N ASP A 6 -18.02 -4.52 7.12
CA ASP A 6 -19.47 -4.51 7.14
C ASP A 6 -20.03 -3.28 7.89
N LYS A 7 -21.35 -3.16 7.86
CA LYS A 7 -22.07 -2.09 8.56
C LYS A 7 -21.76 -2.06 10.06
N SER A 8 -21.64 -3.21 10.71
CA SER A 8 -21.40 -3.28 12.16
C SER A 8 -20.00 -2.79 12.51
N TYR A 9 -18.99 -3.19 11.72
CA TYR A 9 -17.63 -2.69 11.84
C TYR A 9 -17.58 -1.16 11.72
N LEU A 10 -18.20 -0.58 10.69
CA LEU A 10 -18.21 0.87 10.49
C LEU A 10 -18.96 1.61 11.61
N GLN A 11 -20.06 1.04 12.11
CA GLN A 11 -20.82 1.61 13.22
C GLN A 11 -19.96 1.74 14.49
N GLU A 12 -19.23 0.69 14.83
CA GLU A 12 -18.40 0.66 16.04
C GLU A 12 -17.11 1.48 15.89
N THR A 13 -16.41 1.34 14.75
CA THR A 13 -15.05 1.89 14.59
C THR A 13 -15.03 3.32 14.04
N VAL A 14 -15.90 3.64 13.09
CA VAL A 14 -15.90 4.95 12.40
C VAL A 14 -16.99 5.86 12.97
N HIS A 15 -18.16 5.30 13.31
CA HIS A 15 -19.28 6.07 13.85
C HIS A 15 -19.41 5.98 15.38
N HIS A 16 -18.37 5.52 16.07
CA HIS A 16 -18.27 5.55 17.54
C HIS A 16 -19.45 4.88 18.28
N GLY A 17 -19.92 3.74 17.77
CA GLY A 17 -20.99 2.92 18.37
C GLY A 17 -22.41 3.44 18.14
N ILE A 18 -22.61 4.37 17.20
CA ILE A 18 -23.95 4.87 16.86
C ILE A 18 -24.73 3.78 16.09
N LYS A 19 -25.65 3.11 16.80
CA LYS A 19 -26.45 1.96 16.29
C LYS A 19 -27.19 2.19 14.98
N ASN A 20 -27.58 3.43 14.68
CA ASN A 20 -28.32 3.79 13.46
C ASN A 20 -27.54 4.80 12.61
N ALA A 21 -26.20 4.74 12.64
CA ALA A 21 -25.39 5.59 11.79
C ALA A 21 -25.74 5.35 10.31
N GLU A 22 -25.86 6.45 9.57
CA GLU A 22 -25.88 6.43 8.11
C GLU A 22 -24.52 5.93 7.63
N ILE A 23 -24.53 4.95 6.74
CA ILE A 23 -23.33 4.35 6.16
C ILE A 23 -23.27 4.77 4.71
N GLY A 24 -22.19 5.47 4.34
CA GLY A 24 -21.96 5.84 2.95
C GLY A 24 -21.36 4.70 2.12
N PRO A 25 -21.12 4.95 0.82
CA PRO A 25 -20.58 3.93 -0.08
C PRO A 25 -19.24 3.33 0.38
N ILE A 26 -19.09 2.03 0.14
CA ILE A 26 -17.84 1.28 0.31
C ILE A 26 -17.42 0.79 -1.07
N ILE A 27 -16.20 1.10 -1.50
CA ILE A 27 -15.61 0.59 -2.73
C ILE A 27 -14.45 -0.33 -2.34
N LYS A 28 -14.52 -1.59 -2.76
CA LYS A 28 -13.39 -2.52 -2.67
C LYS A 28 -12.45 -2.27 -3.86
N ALA A 29 -11.17 -2.22 -3.58
CA ALA A 29 -10.09 -2.10 -4.55
C ALA A 29 -9.23 -3.37 -4.54
N ASP A 30 -8.96 -3.92 -5.73
CA ASP A 30 -8.27 -5.21 -5.93
C ASP A 30 -7.31 -5.12 -7.13
N ALA A 31 -6.36 -6.04 -7.27
CA ALA A 31 -5.42 -6.12 -8.37
C ALA A 31 -5.29 -7.56 -8.92
N GLY A 32 -4.64 -7.72 -10.07
CA GLY A 32 -4.32 -9.04 -10.65
C GLY A 32 -5.46 -9.79 -11.34
N LYS A 33 -6.71 -9.31 -11.24
CA LYS A 33 -7.87 -9.90 -11.95
C LYS A 33 -8.46 -9.01 -13.03
N GLY A 34 -8.22 -7.71 -12.95
CA GLY A 34 -8.72 -6.73 -13.92
C GLY A 34 -7.65 -6.27 -14.90
N GLU A 35 -8.04 -5.31 -15.74
CA GLU A 35 -7.17 -4.70 -16.76
C GLU A 35 -5.98 -3.92 -16.18
N TYR A 36 -6.05 -3.55 -14.89
CA TYR A 36 -5.03 -2.76 -14.21
C TYR A 36 -5.11 -2.97 -12.68
N ALA A 37 -4.11 -2.48 -11.94
CA ALA A 37 -4.15 -2.42 -10.48
C ALA A 37 -5.00 -1.25 -9.98
N ALA A 38 -5.54 -1.32 -8.76
CA ALA A 38 -6.32 -0.23 -8.17
C ALA A 38 -5.43 0.95 -7.72
N ASP A 39 -4.88 1.64 -8.72
CA ASP A 39 -3.89 2.71 -8.65
C ASP A 39 -4.43 4.12 -8.37
N LEU A 40 -5.76 4.26 -8.34
CA LEU A 40 -6.53 5.51 -8.28
C LEU A 40 -6.30 6.49 -9.44
N ALA A 41 -5.92 6.00 -10.63
CA ALA A 41 -5.86 6.83 -11.83
C ALA A 41 -7.26 7.29 -12.27
N TYR A 42 -7.35 8.53 -12.74
CA TYR A 42 -8.56 9.06 -13.36
C TYR A 42 -8.70 8.51 -14.79
N ARG A 43 -9.79 7.77 -15.04
CA ARG A 43 -10.06 7.12 -16.32
C ARG A 43 -11.20 7.76 -17.10
N GLY A 44 -11.67 8.94 -16.66
CA GLY A 44 -12.78 9.67 -17.27
C GLY A 44 -14.06 9.64 -16.43
N GLU A 45 -15.10 10.26 -16.98
CA GLU A 45 -16.37 10.56 -16.28
C GLU A 45 -17.35 9.37 -16.25
N ASN A 46 -17.12 8.36 -17.09
CA ASN A 46 -18.04 7.24 -17.24
C ASN A 46 -17.64 6.08 -16.34
N ALA A 47 -18.61 5.54 -15.58
CA ALA A 47 -18.42 4.33 -14.77
C ALA A 47 -17.87 3.13 -15.58
N ALA A 48 -18.20 3.03 -16.87
CA ALA A 48 -17.72 1.98 -17.75
C ALA A 48 -16.21 2.05 -18.04
N ASN A 49 -15.55 3.17 -17.74
CA ASN A 49 -14.10 3.30 -17.88
C ASN A 49 -13.34 2.69 -16.69
N TYR A 50 -14.07 2.16 -15.70
CA TYR A 50 -13.51 1.54 -14.51
C TYR A 50 -13.86 0.06 -14.49
N ASP A 51 -12.85 -0.80 -14.51
CA ASP A 51 -13.02 -2.24 -14.43
C ASP A 51 -13.64 -2.65 -13.08
N ALA A 52 -14.75 -3.37 -13.14
CA ALA A 52 -15.50 -3.85 -11.98
C ALA A 52 -14.76 -4.96 -11.21
N LEU A 53 -13.74 -5.59 -11.79
CA LEU A 53 -12.83 -6.51 -11.10
C LEU A 53 -11.77 -5.77 -10.28
N VAL A 54 -11.53 -4.49 -10.57
CA VAL A 54 -10.57 -3.63 -9.86
C VAL A 54 -11.29 -2.80 -8.80
N TYR A 55 -12.40 -2.14 -9.17
CA TYR A 55 -13.19 -1.32 -8.26
C TYR A 55 -14.63 -1.83 -8.16
N GLU A 56 -14.95 -2.43 -7.02
CA GLU A 56 -16.27 -2.99 -6.76
C GLU A 56 -16.99 -2.18 -5.67
N VAL A 57 -18.11 -1.53 -6.02
CA VAL A 57 -18.98 -0.90 -5.02
C VAL A 57 -19.76 -1.98 -4.27
N LYS A 58 -19.51 -2.10 -2.96
CA LYS A 58 -20.15 -3.07 -2.06
C LYS A 58 -21.56 -2.61 -1.69
N SER A 59 -22.49 -2.84 -2.60
CA SER A 59 -23.93 -2.64 -2.39
C SER A 59 -24.75 -3.62 -3.22
N ASN A 60 -25.99 -3.88 -2.80
CA ASN A 60 -26.98 -4.66 -3.53
C ASN A 60 -27.98 -3.81 -4.32
N THR A 61 -27.94 -2.47 -4.24
CA THR A 61 -28.89 -1.60 -4.94
C THR A 61 -28.23 -0.88 -6.12
N PRO A 62 -28.90 -0.76 -7.28
CA PRO A 62 -28.35 -0.05 -8.44
C PRO A 62 -27.99 1.42 -8.15
N ASP A 63 -28.83 2.12 -7.39
CA ASP A 63 -28.64 3.54 -7.09
C ASP A 63 -27.41 3.78 -6.20
N GLU A 64 -27.21 2.95 -5.16
CA GLU A 64 -26.01 3.06 -4.32
C GLU A 64 -24.74 2.66 -5.08
N LYS A 65 -24.81 1.67 -5.99
CA LYS A 65 -23.69 1.35 -6.88
C LYS A 65 -23.32 2.53 -7.77
N ALA A 66 -24.31 3.17 -8.39
CA ALA A 66 -24.10 4.35 -9.22
C ALA A 66 -23.50 5.52 -8.41
N ASN A 67 -24.03 5.79 -7.21
CA ASN A 67 -23.53 6.86 -6.33
C ASN A 67 -22.11 6.59 -5.81
N GLY A 68 -21.82 5.34 -5.45
CA GLY A 68 -20.48 4.93 -5.03
C GLY A 68 -19.45 5.09 -6.15
N MET A 69 -19.81 4.67 -7.36
CA MET A 69 -18.94 4.85 -8.52
C MET A 69 -18.74 6.32 -8.89
N ALA A 70 -19.80 7.13 -8.87
CA ALA A 70 -19.67 8.58 -9.06
C ALA A 70 -18.72 9.22 -8.04
N SER A 71 -18.81 8.80 -6.77
CA SER A 71 -17.91 9.28 -5.71
C SER A 71 -16.45 8.87 -5.95
N LEU A 72 -16.21 7.65 -6.46
CA LEU A 72 -14.86 7.19 -6.83
C LEU A 72 -14.29 8.04 -7.98
N ILE A 73 -15.10 8.29 -9.02
CA ILE A 73 -14.72 9.13 -10.16
C ILE A 73 -14.35 10.55 -9.69
N ASP A 74 -15.13 11.11 -8.77
CA ASP A 74 -14.82 12.42 -8.20
C ASP A 74 -13.49 12.44 -7.43
N LEU A 75 -13.19 11.37 -6.67
CA LEU A 75 -11.91 11.22 -5.98
C LEU A 75 -10.75 11.15 -6.97
N THR A 76 -10.81 10.26 -7.96
CA THR A 76 -9.72 10.08 -8.92
C THR A 76 -9.52 11.34 -9.78
N ARG A 77 -10.62 12.04 -10.15
CA ARG A 77 -10.55 13.34 -10.84
C ARG A 77 -9.83 14.39 -9.98
N PHE A 78 -10.18 14.48 -8.69
CA PHE A 78 -9.50 15.38 -7.76
C PHE A 78 -8.00 15.07 -7.69
N ILE A 79 -7.62 13.81 -7.47
CA ILE A 79 -6.22 13.37 -7.42
C ILE A 79 -5.48 13.77 -8.71
N ALA A 80 -6.06 13.46 -9.88
CA ALA A 80 -5.45 13.76 -11.17
C ALA A 80 -5.27 15.28 -11.41
N SER A 81 -6.22 16.09 -10.94
CA SER A 81 -6.19 17.56 -11.09
C SER A 81 -5.30 18.27 -10.07
N PHE A 82 -4.94 17.61 -8.96
CA PHE A 82 -4.19 18.23 -7.88
C PHE A 82 -2.77 18.60 -8.33
N ASN A 83 -2.41 19.87 -8.12
CA ASN A 83 -1.08 20.39 -8.42
C ASN A 83 -0.57 21.27 -7.26
N ILE A 84 0.49 20.80 -6.60
CA ILE A 84 1.08 21.50 -5.45
C ILE A 84 1.59 22.90 -5.78
N SER A 85 2.08 23.14 -7.01
CA SER A 85 2.61 24.45 -7.42
C SER A 85 1.53 25.55 -7.43
N THR A 86 0.26 25.17 -7.60
CA THR A 86 -0.89 26.07 -7.60
C THR A 86 -1.67 26.05 -6.27
N ALA A 87 -1.37 25.12 -5.36
CA ALA A 87 -2.13 24.88 -4.13
C ALA A 87 -1.50 25.49 -2.86
N SER A 88 -0.41 26.26 -2.98
CA SER A 88 0.61 26.49 -1.94
C SER A 88 0.17 27.14 -0.62
N THR A 89 -1.09 27.58 -0.44
CA THR A 89 -1.60 28.08 0.84
C THR A 89 -2.78 27.28 1.42
N ASN A 90 -3.38 26.36 0.67
CA ASN A 90 -4.57 25.61 1.12
C ASN A 90 -4.53 24.12 0.73
N ALA A 91 -3.40 23.58 0.27
CA ALA A 91 -3.27 22.17 -0.12
C ALA A 91 -3.83 21.20 0.92
N VAL A 92 -3.42 21.34 2.19
CA VAL A 92 -3.91 20.50 3.30
C VAL A 92 -5.43 20.57 3.46
N GLU A 93 -6.01 21.77 3.34
CA GLU A 93 -7.45 21.98 3.43
C GLU A 93 -8.19 21.32 2.25
N GLN A 94 -7.70 21.52 1.02
CA GLN A 94 -8.29 20.90 -0.18
C GLN A 94 -8.34 19.36 -0.06
N TRP A 95 -7.23 18.76 0.36
CA TRP A 95 -7.15 17.31 0.58
C TRP A 95 -8.14 16.84 1.65
N ASN A 96 -8.18 17.55 2.78
CA ASN A 96 -9.09 17.21 3.88
C ASN A 96 -10.57 17.47 3.55
N GLN A 97 -10.93 18.08 2.41
CA GLN A 97 -12.32 18.10 1.95
C GLN A 97 -12.72 16.80 1.23
N VAL A 98 -11.75 16.02 0.75
CA VAL A 98 -11.99 14.87 -0.14
C VAL A 98 -11.67 13.55 0.53
N ILE A 99 -10.58 13.48 1.30
CA ILE A 99 -10.09 12.25 1.93
C ILE A 99 -9.45 12.57 3.29
N ASN A 100 -9.59 11.65 4.24
CA ASN A 100 -8.90 11.70 5.51
C ASN A 100 -7.45 11.26 5.32
N VAL A 101 -6.58 12.24 5.01
CA VAL A 101 -5.16 11.97 4.73
C VAL A 101 -4.45 11.33 5.93
N ASN A 102 -4.82 11.70 7.16
CA ASN A 102 -4.21 11.08 8.35
C ASN A 102 -4.48 9.58 8.46
N HIS A 103 -5.68 9.12 8.07
CA HIS A 103 -5.98 7.69 8.01
C HIS A 103 -5.18 6.98 6.91
N PHE A 104 -5.09 7.61 5.73
CA PHE A 104 -4.28 7.10 4.64
C PHE A 104 -2.81 6.97 5.02
N LEU A 105 -2.19 8.03 5.55
CA LEU A 105 -0.79 8.01 6.00
C LEU A 105 -0.55 6.97 7.09
N ARG A 106 -1.54 6.70 7.96
CA ARG A 106 -1.45 5.63 8.97
C ARG A 106 -1.41 4.26 8.33
N GLN A 107 -2.29 4.00 7.38
CA GLN A 107 -2.29 2.75 6.63
C GLN A 107 -0.93 2.54 5.95
N VAL A 108 -0.44 3.55 5.22
CA VAL A 108 0.85 3.44 4.51
C VAL A 108 2.03 3.28 5.47
N ALA A 109 2.00 3.90 6.66
CA ALA A 109 3.03 3.70 7.66
C ALA A 109 3.04 2.24 8.16
N CYS A 110 1.86 1.64 8.37
CA CYS A 110 1.74 0.23 8.72
C CYS A 110 2.18 -0.69 7.56
N GLU A 111 1.81 -0.38 6.31
CA GLU A 111 2.26 -1.13 5.14
C GLU A 111 3.80 -1.09 5.02
N TRP A 112 4.42 0.08 5.19
CA TRP A 112 5.87 0.21 5.16
C TRP A 112 6.56 -0.57 6.30
N LEU A 113 6.04 -0.46 7.53
CA LEU A 113 6.60 -1.15 8.70
C LEU A 113 6.43 -2.68 8.61
N GLY A 114 5.30 -3.14 8.08
CA GLY A 114 5.03 -4.55 7.83
C GLY A 114 5.70 -5.09 6.56
N GLY A 115 6.19 -4.22 5.67
CA GLY A 115 6.65 -4.63 4.34
C GLY A 115 5.54 -5.17 3.46
N ASN A 116 4.32 -4.62 3.60
CA ASN A 116 3.18 -5.03 2.78
C ASN A 116 3.36 -4.51 1.35
N TRP A 117 3.87 -5.37 0.47
CA TRP A 117 4.00 -5.07 -0.94
C TRP A 117 2.67 -5.26 -1.69
N ASP A 118 1.73 -6.03 -1.14
CA ASP A 118 0.42 -6.25 -1.77
C ASP A 118 -0.65 -5.24 -1.30
N GLY A 119 -0.21 -4.04 -0.89
CA GLY A 119 -1.06 -2.97 -0.36
C GLY A 119 -1.36 -1.83 -1.35
N ILE A 120 -1.91 -0.73 -0.85
CA ILE A 120 -2.37 0.40 -1.68
C ILE A 120 -1.23 1.14 -2.39
N VAL A 121 -0.03 1.18 -1.80
CA VAL A 121 1.09 1.95 -2.37
C VAL A 121 1.90 1.15 -3.37
N TYR A 122 2.17 -0.13 -3.09
CA TYR A 122 3.13 -0.92 -3.84
C TYR A 122 2.49 -1.63 -5.03
N SER A 123 1.51 -2.52 -4.81
CA SER A 123 0.81 -3.23 -5.89
C SER A 123 -0.50 -2.55 -6.31
N GLY A 124 -1.02 -1.62 -5.50
CA GLY A 124 -2.35 -1.04 -5.73
C GLY A 124 -3.45 -2.06 -5.45
N ASN A 125 -3.30 -2.87 -4.41
CA ASN A 125 -4.21 -3.97 -4.06
C ASN A 125 -4.67 -3.88 -2.59
N ASN A 126 -5.62 -4.74 -2.23
CA ASN A 126 -6.03 -5.02 -0.85
C ASN A 126 -6.35 -3.79 0.00
N TYR A 127 -7.18 -2.89 -0.53
CA TYR A 127 -7.79 -1.83 0.28
C TYR A 127 -9.27 -1.60 -0.04
N MET A 128 -9.96 -0.94 0.89
CA MET A 128 -11.29 -0.38 0.66
C MET A 128 -11.27 1.13 0.84
N LEU A 129 -12.19 1.79 0.15
CA LEU A 129 -12.51 3.20 0.31
C LEU A 129 -13.90 3.34 0.88
N TYR A 130 -14.02 3.93 2.07
CA TYR A 130 -15.30 4.28 2.66
C TYR A 130 -15.56 5.77 2.55
N LYS A 131 -16.66 6.16 1.91
CA LYS A 131 -17.10 7.56 1.82
C LYS A 131 -17.96 7.90 3.03
N HIS A 132 -17.41 8.67 3.97
CA HIS A 132 -18.13 9.05 5.18
C HIS A 132 -19.27 10.04 4.86
N PRO A 133 -20.54 9.74 5.17
CA PRO A 133 -21.69 10.52 4.67
C PRO A 133 -21.79 11.93 5.28
N LYS A 134 -21.31 12.14 6.51
CA LYS A 134 -21.33 13.48 7.15
C LYS A 134 -20.17 14.39 6.74
N THR A 135 -18.94 13.90 6.78
CA THR A 135 -17.74 14.71 6.45
C THR A 135 -17.50 14.78 4.94
N ASN A 136 -18.15 13.90 4.17
CA ASN A 136 -17.89 13.71 2.75
C ASN A 136 -16.43 13.35 2.44
N GLN A 137 -15.67 12.88 3.42
CA GLN A 137 -14.29 12.42 3.23
C GLN A 137 -14.28 10.93 2.89
N PHE A 138 -13.38 10.52 2.02
CA PHE A 138 -12.96 9.12 1.92
C PHE A 138 -12.08 8.74 3.12
N ILE A 139 -12.20 7.50 3.57
CA ILE A 139 -11.33 6.87 4.57
C ILE A 139 -10.82 5.58 3.95
N THR A 140 -9.50 5.42 3.87
CA THR A 140 -8.89 4.17 3.40
C THR A 140 -8.92 3.12 4.50
N MET A 141 -9.14 1.87 4.13
CA MET A 141 -9.13 0.73 5.04
C MET A 141 -8.29 -0.39 4.43
N PRO A 142 -7.27 -0.89 5.16
CA PRO A 142 -6.48 -2.02 4.69
C PRO A 142 -7.31 -3.31 4.65
N MET A 143 -6.95 -4.20 3.72
CA MET A 143 -7.35 -5.61 3.69
C MET A 143 -6.10 -6.48 3.52
N ASP A 144 -6.21 -7.76 3.81
CA ASP A 144 -5.29 -8.85 3.49
C ASP A 144 -3.81 -8.53 3.77
N PHE A 145 -3.47 -8.41 5.05
CA PHE A 145 -2.10 -8.14 5.51
C PHE A 145 -1.29 -9.44 5.71
N ASP A 146 -1.61 -10.51 4.99
CA ASP A 146 -0.92 -11.80 5.12
C ASP A 146 0.48 -11.80 4.49
N PHE A 147 0.70 -11.01 3.42
CA PHE A 147 2.03 -10.73 2.83
C PHE A 147 2.78 -9.62 3.57
N THR A 148 3.07 -9.88 4.83
CA THR A 148 3.83 -8.98 5.70
C THR A 148 4.88 -9.73 6.53
N PHE A 149 5.78 -8.98 7.16
CA PHE A 149 6.77 -9.48 8.11
C PHE A 149 7.69 -10.59 7.58
N GLY A 150 8.10 -10.50 6.31
CA GLY A 150 8.97 -11.53 5.72
C GLY A 150 8.24 -12.66 4.99
N ASN A 151 6.92 -12.59 4.86
CA ASN A 151 6.11 -13.60 4.14
C ASN A 151 5.67 -13.13 2.75
N GLY A 152 5.56 -14.09 1.82
CA GLY A 152 5.06 -13.89 0.45
C GLY A 152 5.92 -12.93 -0.36
N LEU A 153 7.22 -12.94 -0.12
CA LEU A 153 8.13 -11.89 -0.55
C LEU A 153 8.41 -11.92 -2.08
N GLU A 154 8.23 -10.79 -2.77
CA GLU A 154 8.69 -10.56 -4.16
C GLU A 154 10.21 -10.32 -4.25
N LEU A 155 10.82 -9.91 -5.37
CA LEU A 155 12.29 -9.80 -5.48
C LEU A 155 12.90 -8.67 -4.60
N ASP A 156 12.14 -7.64 -4.25
CA ASP A 156 12.60 -6.42 -3.56
C ASP A 156 12.71 -6.48 -2.02
N GLN A 157 12.69 -7.68 -1.45
CA GLN A 157 12.56 -8.02 -0.01
C GLN A 157 13.51 -7.25 0.92
N ARG A 158 14.81 -7.22 0.59
CA ARG A 158 15.80 -6.54 1.43
C ARG A 158 15.62 -5.03 1.40
N LYS A 159 15.13 -4.46 0.29
CA LYS A 159 14.81 -3.03 0.22
C LYS A 159 13.60 -2.71 1.09
N LEU A 160 12.59 -3.59 1.16
CA LEU A 160 11.45 -3.39 2.07
C LEU A 160 11.84 -3.54 3.54
N MET A 161 12.79 -4.42 3.88
CA MET A 161 13.22 -4.59 5.28
C MET A 161 14.21 -3.50 5.75
N THR A 162 15.21 -3.15 4.95
CA THR A 162 16.31 -2.25 5.35
C THR A 162 16.42 -0.95 4.55
N GLY A 163 15.62 -0.76 3.51
CA GLY A 163 15.62 0.45 2.69
C GLY A 163 14.86 1.61 3.34
N LYS A 164 14.61 2.65 2.54
CA LYS A 164 13.90 3.86 2.98
C LYS A 164 12.47 3.87 2.49
N TRP A 165 11.59 4.56 3.20
CA TRP A 165 10.18 4.63 2.79
C TRP A 165 10.02 5.33 1.43
N THR A 166 10.94 6.20 1.03
CA THR A 166 10.93 6.80 -0.31
C THR A 166 11.13 5.76 -1.40
N ASP A 167 11.88 4.71 -1.10
CA ASP A 167 12.24 3.65 -2.04
C ASP A 167 11.03 2.75 -2.33
N ILE A 168 10.08 2.58 -1.40
CA ILE A 168 8.84 1.81 -1.63
C ILE A 168 8.00 2.39 -2.77
N SER A 169 8.22 3.65 -3.13
CA SER A 169 7.38 4.39 -4.09
C SER A 169 8.11 4.90 -5.33
N SER A 170 9.44 4.95 -5.32
CA SER A 170 10.20 5.42 -6.47
C SER A 170 10.27 4.36 -7.57
N ARG A 171 9.97 4.73 -8.82
CA ARG A 171 10.22 3.91 -10.03
C ARG A 171 9.58 2.51 -9.99
N ARG A 172 8.41 2.40 -9.39
CA ARG A 172 7.65 1.14 -9.24
C ARG A 172 6.87 0.77 -10.50
N MET A 173 6.55 -0.53 -10.62
CA MET A 173 5.70 -1.11 -11.68
C MET A 173 4.26 -0.56 -11.64
N VAL A 174 3.74 -0.28 -10.45
CA VAL A 174 2.41 0.33 -10.25
C VAL A 174 2.57 1.73 -9.66
N HIS A 175 1.85 2.68 -10.24
CA HIS A 175 1.88 4.07 -9.82
C HIS A 175 0.69 4.38 -8.89
N SER A 176 0.92 4.48 -7.58
CA SER A 176 -0.12 4.97 -6.66
C SER A 176 -0.30 6.48 -6.82
N TYR A 177 -1.31 6.90 -7.60
CA TYR A 177 -1.57 8.32 -7.88
C TYR A 177 -1.93 9.10 -6.60
N LEU A 178 -2.65 8.46 -5.66
CA LEU A 178 -2.95 9.06 -4.36
C LEU A 178 -1.67 9.34 -3.57
N TRP A 179 -0.80 8.35 -3.45
CA TRP A 179 0.48 8.50 -2.75
C TRP A 179 1.36 9.58 -3.38
N GLU A 180 1.51 9.58 -4.72
CA GLU A 180 2.29 10.60 -5.44
C GLU A 180 1.82 12.02 -5.05
N LYS A 181 0.51 12.26 -5.12
CA LYS A 181 -0.03 13.60 -4.90
C LYS A 181 -0.03 14.00 -3.43
N VAL A 182 -0.32 13.09 -2.52
CA VAL A 182 -0.23 13.34 -1.07
C VAL A 182 1.21 13.68 -0.68
N MET A 183 2.18 12.89 -1.14
CA MET A 183 3.59 13.11 -0.79
C MET A 183 4.21 14.29 -1.52
N SER A 184 3.53 14.87 -2.52
CA SER A 184 3.95 16.16 -3.07
C SER A 184 3.80 17.34 -2.09
N VAL A 185 3.02 17.17 -1.01
CA VAL A 185 2.77 18.20 0.02
C VAL A 185 3.76 18.03 1.19
N PRO A 186 4.65 19.01 1.45
CA PRO A 186 5.67 18.89 2.50
C PRO A 186 5.09 18.64 3.91
N GLU A 187 3.93 19.21 4.22
CA GLU A 187 3.23 19.01 5.49
C GLU A 187 2.81 17.55 5.69
N PHE A 188 2.32 16.88 4.64
CA PHE A 188 1.96 15.48 4.72
C PHE A 188 3.18 14.56 4.82
N GLN A 189 4.30 14.91 4.18
CA GLN A 189 5.55 14.19 4.40
C GLN A 189 6.01 14.27 5.85
N LYS A 190 5.92 15.46 6.48
CA LYS A 190 6.22 15.63 7.92
C LYS A 190 5.29 14.78 8.79
N SER A 191 3.98 14.85 8.55
CA SER A 191 3.02 14.02 9.29
C SER A 191 3.25 12.52 9.11
N TYR A 192 3.65 12.09 7.91
CA TYR A 192 4.01 10.70 7.65
C TYR A 192 5.23 10.26 8.46
N MET A 193 6.30 11.06 8.47
CA MET A 193 7.52 10.75 9.24
C MET A 193 7.25 10.72 10.75
N GLU A 194 6.45 11.65 11.28
CA GLU A 194 6.02 11.66 12.68
C GLU A 194 5.21 10.41 13.03
N MET A 195 4.32 10.00 12.13
CA MET A 195 3.50 8.81 12.32
C MET A 195 4.33 7.53 12.25
N LEU A 196 5.25 7.45 11.29
CA LEU A 196 6.21 6.36 11.15
C LEU A 196 7.06 6.22 12.42
N SER A 197 7.64 7.32 12.91
CA SER A 197 8.37 7.38 14.18
C SER A 197 7.53 6.86 15.34
N THR A 198 6.31 7.38 15.49
CA THR A 198 5.42 7.03 16.60
C THR A 198 5.05 5.54 16.59
N ILE A 199 4.66 4.99 15.43
CA ILE A 199 4.29 3.58 15.32
C ILE A 199 5.53 2.70 15.52
N ASN A 200 6.69 3.10 14.98
CA ASN A 200 7.93 2.36 15.14
C ASN A 200 8.35 2.25 16.62
N ASP A 201 8.26 3.35 17.37
CA ASP A 201 8.69 3.42 18.77
C ASP A 201 7.68 2.79 19.74
N LYS A 202 6.38 2.92 19.46
CA LYS A 202 5.33 2.51 20.40
C LYS A 202 4.73 1.15 20.08
N VAL A 203 4.71 0.74 18.82
CA VAL A 203 4.06 -0.50 18.38
C VAL A 203 5.10 -1.50 17.89
N MET A 204 5.91 -1.14 16.89
CA MET A 204 6.86 -2.08 16.26
C MET A 204 8.13 -2.31 17.07
N HIS A 205 8.38 -1.52 18.11
CA HIS A 205 9.57 -1.68 18.95
C HIS A 205 9.64 -3.13 19.45
N PRO A 206 10.80 -3.83 19.30
CA PRO A 206 10.89 -5.26 19.60
C PRO A 206 10.44 -5.63 21.01
N ALA A 207 10.78 -4.82 22.01
CA ALA A 207 10.34 -5.02 23.40
C ALA A 207 8.82 -4.92 23.61
N THR A 208 8.08 -4.31 22.68
CA THR A 208 6.61 -4.19 22.71
C THR A 208 5.94 -5.28 21.88
N LEU A 209 6.36 -5.46 20.63
CA LEU A 209 5.67 -6.36 19.68
C LEU A 209 6.01 -7.83 19.90
N LEU A 210 7.28 -8.17 20.18
CA LEU A 210 7.72 -9.56 20.27
C LEU A 210 7.01 -10.36 21.39
N PRO A 211 6.72 -9.81 22.58
CA PRO A 211 5.91 -10.53 23.57
C PRO A 211 4.51 -10.91 23.04
N ARG A 212 3.88 -10.04 22.24
CA ARG A 212 2.56 -10.33 21.64
C ARG A 212 2.67 -11.42 20.58
N VAL A 213 3.69 -11.35 19.73
CA VAL A 213 4.02 -12.36 18.72
C VAL A 213 4.23 -13.72 19.38
N GLN A 214 5.10 -13.79 20.39
CA GLN A 214 5.42 -15.03 21.10
C GLN A 214 4.19 -15.61 21.80
N GLY A 215 3.38 -14.77 22.43
CA GLY A 215 2.14 -15.21 23.07
C GLY A 215 1.12 -15.79 22.07
N LEU A 216 0.97 -15.17 20.89
CA LEU A 216 0.12 -15.69 19.81
C LEU A 216 0.65 -16.99 19.23
N ALA A 217 1.95 -17.05 18.95
CA ALA A 217 2.59 -18.26 18.44
C ALA A 217 2.45 -19.43 19.41
N TYR A 218 2.72 -19.19 20.70
CA TYR A 218 2.52 -20.20 21.73
C TYR A 218 1.08 -20.68 21.81
N MET A 219 0.11 -19.77 21.71
CA MET A 219 -1.32 -20.09 21.72
C MET A 219 -1.71 -21.06 20.59
N ILE A 220 -1.13 -20.92 19.39
CA ILE A 220 -1.50 -21.72 18.21
C ILE A 220 -0.52 -22.87 17.91
N GLN A 221 0.60 -22.97 18.63
CA GLN A 221 1.68 -23.92 18.33
C GLN A 221 1.17 -25.37 18.22
N HIS A 222 0.42 -25.83 19.22
CA HIS A 222 -0.08 -27.21 19.25
C HIS A 222 -0.98 -27.51 18.04
N ASP A 223 -1.85 -26.57 17.68
CA ASP A 223 -2.77 -26.75 16.55
C ASP A 223 -2.02 -26.69 15.21
N ALA A 224 -1.02 -25.82 15.07
CA ALA A 224 -0.16 -25.75 13.90
C ALA A 224 0.66 -27.05 13.72
N GLU A 225 1.19 -27.60 14.81
CA GLU A 225 1.94 -28.87 14.81
C GLU A 225 1.05 -30.07 14.48
N TRP A 226 -0.14 -30.11 15.08
CA TRP A 226 -1.14 -31.13 14.79
C TRP A 226 -1.59 -31.10 13.33
N ASP A 227 -1.96 -29.92 12.80
CA ASP A 227 -2.40 -29.77 11.40
C ASP A 227 -1.30 -30.20 10.41
N LYS A 228 -0.04 -29.88 10.70
CA LYS A 228 1.11 -30.27 9.86
C LYS A 228 1.25 -31.79 9.74
N GLY A 229 0.89 -32.53 10.78
CA GLY A 229 0.92 -34.00 10.80
C GLY A 229 -0.24 -34.67 10.07
N LEU A 230 -1.28 -33.92 9.68
CA LEU A 230 -2.43 -34.47 8.97
C LEU A 230 -2.11 -34.75 7.49
N GLN A 231 -2.72 -35.79 6.94
CA GLN A 231 -2.74 -36.02 5.50
C GLN A 231 -3.35 -34.80 4.80
N LYS A 232 -2.61 -34.19 3.88
CA LYS A 232 -3.11 -33.06 3.08
C LYS A 232 -4.03 -33.57 1.97
N TRP A 233 -5.21 -32.98 1.86
CA TRP A 233 -6.25 -33.35 0.89
C TRP A 233 -6.20 -32.51 -0.39
N THR A 234 -5.59 -31.33 -0.33
CA THR A 234 -5.39 -30.46 -1.49
C THR A 234 -4.19 -30.94 -2.30
N ALA A 235 -4.41 -31.39 -3.53
CA ALA A 235 -3.34 -31.67 -4.47
C ALA A 235 -2.70 -30.36 -4.96
N GLY A 236 -1.37 -30.31 -5.01
CA GLY A 236 -0.62 -29.13 -5.49
C GLY A 236 -0.57 -27.95 -4.51
N GLY A 237 -1.06 -28.10 -3.27
CA GLY A 237 -0.90 -27.07 -2.24
C GLY A 237 0.55 -26.89 -1.83
N MET A 238 0.95 -25.66 -1.49
CA MET A 238 2.27 -25.38 -0.94
C MET A 238 2.46 -26.10 0.41
N SER A 239 3.55 -26.85 0.56
CA SER A 239 3.95 -27.45 1.83
C SER A 239 5.35 -27.00 2.20
N ARG A 240 5.44 -26.07 3.16
CA ARG A 240 6.70 -25.48 3.60
C ARG A 240 7.30 -26.18 4.80
N PRO A 241 8.62 -26.44 4.87
CA PRO A 241 9.22 -27.00 6.09
C PRO A 241 9.16 -25.97 7.23
N TRP A 242 9.18 -26.45 8.47
CA TRP A 242 9.51 -25.58 9.61
C TRP A 242 11.02 -25.37 9.66
N ALA A 243 11.48 -24.15 9.96
CA ALA A 243 12.88 -23.92 10.24
C ALA A 243 13.31 -24.74 11.46
N ASP A 244 14.45 -25.43 11.34
CA ASP A 244 14.99 -26.32 12.38
C ASP A 244 13.96 -27.33 12.92
N GLY A 245 12.94 -27.65 12.12
CA GLY A 245 11.93 -28.65 12.47
C GLY A 245 10.92 -28.22 13.53
N SER A 246 10.78 -26.92 13.85
CA SER A 246 9.71 -26.49 14.78
C SER A 246 9.02 -25.19 14.36
N PHE A 247 7.72 -25.11 14.67
CA PHE A 247 6.88 -23.94 14.37
C PHE A 247 7.46 -22.63 14.95
N LEU A 248 8.00 -22.66 16.17
CA LEU A 248 8.53 -21.45 16.81
C LEU A 248 9.85 -20.97 16.20
N GLU A 249 10.69 -21.87 15.70
CA GLU A 249 11.95 -21.48 15.04
C GLU A 249 11.71 -20.83 13.67
N SER A 250 10.59 -21.15 12.99
CA SER A 250 10.16 -20.43 11.78
C SER A 250 9.93 -18.93 12.01
N LEU A 251 9.59 -18.51 13.23
CA LEU A 251 9.46 -17.08 13.53
C LEU A 251 10.79 -16.33 13.44
N LYS A 252 11.93 -17.01 13.61
CA LYS A 252 13.25 -16.36 13.64
C LYS A 252 13.87 -16.20 12.28
N ARG A 253 13.62 -17.11 11.33
CA ARG A 253 14.31 -17.14 10.04
C ARG A 253 13.46 -17.61 8.85
N GLY A 254 12.14 -17.65 9.01
CA GLY A 254 11.21 -18.11 7.97
C GLY A 254 11.25 -19.63 7.76
N SER A 255 10.69 -20.11 6.65
CA SER A 255 10.78 -21.53 6.25
C SER A 255 12.05 -21.85 5.46
N GLY A 256 12.73 -20.82 4.94
CA GLY A 256 13.88 -20.95 4.05
C GLY A 256 13.51 -21.09 2.57
N ALA A 257 12.22 -21.00 2.22
CA ALA A 257 11.78 -20.79 0.84
C ALA A 257 12.13 -19.36 0.37
N ASP A 258 12.30 -19.17 -0.94
CA ASP A 258 12.75 -17.88 -1.49
C ASP A 258 11.83 -16.69 -1.15
N ASP A 259 10.53 -16.94 -0.98
CA ASP A 259 9.49 -15.97 -0.63
C ASP A 259 9.11 -15.97 0.87
N GLU A 260 9.84 -16.71 1.71
CA GLU A 260 9.67 -16.78 3.17
C GLU A 260 10.99 -17.19 3.86
N ASN A 261 12.07 -16.52 3.47
CA ASN A 261 13.42 -16.73 4.00
C ASN A 261 13.78 -15.76 5.14
N ILE A 262 12.89 -14.82 5.47
CA ILE A 262 13.01 -13.88 6.59
C ILE A 262 11.97 -14.26 7.64
N GLY A 263 12.40 -14.40 8.89
CA GLY A 263 11.47 -14.66 9.99
C GLY A 263 10.78 -13.39 10.47
N LEU A 264 9.57 -13.52 11.00
CA LEU A 264 8.83 -12.40 11.56
C LEU A 264 9.60 -11.66 12.69
N ILE A 265 10.37 -12.37 13.51
CA ILE A 265 11.22 -11.77 14.56
C ILE A 265 12.38 -11.00 13.92
N GLU A 266 13.08 -11.61 12.96
CA GLU A 266 14.16 -10.96 12.20
C GLU A 266 13.66 -9.70 11.50
N TRP A 267 12.47 -9.76 10.90
CA TRP A 267 11.83 -8.62 10.27
C TRP A 267 11.60 -7.48 11.27
N ILE A 268 10.94 -7.76 12.40
CA ILE A 268 10.61 -6.74 13.41
C ILE A 268 11.86 -6.06 13.94
N GLU A 269 12.89 -6.84 14.31
CA GLU A 269 14.13 -6.31 14.85
C GLU A 269 14.89 -5.47 13.82
N THR A 270 15.05 -6.00 12.61
CA THR A 270 15.80 -5.34 11.54
C THR A 270 15.09 -4.09 11.06
N LYS A 271 13.78 -4.18 10.80
CA LYS A 271 12.98 -3.07 10.31
C LYS A 271 12.91 -1.93 11.31
N HIS A 272 12.79 -2.23 12.60
CA HIS A 272 12.80 -1.21 13.65
C HIS A 272 14.09 -0.38 13.60
N GLN A 273 15.26 -1.04 13.52
CA GLN A 273 16.55 -0.37 13.44
C GLN A 273 16.71 0.42 12.13
N ALA A 274 16.27 -0.14 11.00
CA ALA A 274 16.32 0.54 9.71
C ALA A 274 15.51 1.85 9.72
N VAL A 275 14.32 1.85 10.32
CA VAL A 275 13.48 3.04 10.44
C VAL A 275 14.08 4.07 11.41
N VAL A 276 14.66 3.64 12.54
CA VAL A 276 15.39 4.54 13.44
C VAL A 276 16.53 5.24 12.69
N GLN A 277 17.30 4.48 11.92
CA GLN A 277 18.40 5.04 11.12
C GLN A 277 17.89 6.02 10.06
N ASP A 278 16.88 5.65 9.27
CA ASP A 278 16.31 6.49 8.21
C ASP A 278 15.76 7.83 8.75
N LEU A 279 15.03 7.80 9.87
CA LEU A 279 14.48 9.00 10.49
C LEU A 279 15.58 9.90 11.08
N SER A 280 16.63 9.32 11.67
CA SER A 280 17.74 10.10 12.24
C SER A 280 18.47 10.97 11.21
N GLU A 281 18.55 10.53 9.95
CA GLU A 281 19.14 11.33 8.87
C GLU A 281 18.33 12.59 8.58
N THR A 282 17.02 12.55 8.79
CA THR A 282 16.11 13.65 8.50
C THR A 282 15.96 14.59 9.69
N GLU A 283 15.97 14.05 10.91
CA GLU A 283 15.96 14.82 12.17
C GLU A 283 17.24 15.66 12.35
N ALA A 284 18.36 15.23 11.77
CA ALA A 284 19.63 15.95 11.84
C ALA A 284 19.71 17.19 10.92
N LEU A 285 18.74 17.40 10.03
CA LEU A 285 18.75 18.49 9.06
C LEU A 285 18.24 19.80 9.65
N ASP A 286 18.90 20.92 9.30
CA ASP A 286 18.34 22.25 9.54
C ASP A 286 17.05 22.47 8.71
N PRO A 287 16.15 23.40 9.10
CA PRO A 287 14.87 23.57 8.43
C PRO A 287 14.95 23.84 6.91
N PRO A 288 15.87 24.68 6.39
CA PRO A 288 16.11 24.81 4.95
C PRO A 288 16.51 23.50 4.26
N SER A 289 17.43 22.74 4.84
CA SER A 289 17.89 21.45 4.31
C SER A 289 16.78 20.40 4.33
N LEU A 290 15.97 20.37 5.39
CA LEU A 290 14.78 19.52 5.49
C LEU A 290 13.79 19.86 4.37
N GLU A 291 13.44 21.14 4.22
CA GLU A 291 12.52 21.59 3.17
C GLU A 291 13.01 21.22 1.76
N ALA A 292 14.31 21.38 1.50
CA ALA A 292 14.91 20.95 0.23
C ALA A 292 14.80 19.44 0.02
N LYS A 293 15.03 18.63 1.06
CA LYS A 293 14.88 17.16 1.00
C LYS A 293 13.43 16.75 0.74
N LEU A 294 12.44 17.36 1.40
CA LEU A 294 11.02 17.06 1.16
C LEU A 294 10.61 17.40 -0.28
N ARG A 295 11.09 18.52 -0.83
CA ARG A 295 10.86 18.87 -2.24
C ARG A 295 11.52 17.88 -3.20
N ALA A 296 12.72 17.40 -2.89
CA ALA A 296 13.39 16.39 -3.69
C ALA A 296 12.62 15.06 -3.66
N ASN A 297 12.17 14.62 -2.47
CA ASN A 297 11.35 13.41 -2.31
C ASN A 297 10.08 13.47 -3.18
N ALA A 298 9.39 14.62 -3.21
CA ALA A 298 8.19 14.81 -4.03
C ALA A 298 8.43 14.59 -5.55
N LEU A 299 9.68 14.75 -6.01
CA LEU A 299 10.05 14.48 -7.40
C LEU A 299 10.41 13.01 -7.63
N THR A 300 11.00 12.35 -6.64
CA THR A 300 11.51 10.97 -6.75
C THR A 300 10.45 9.90 -6.45
N ILE A 301 9.42 10.23 -5.68
CA ILE A 301 8.31 9.33 -5.29
C ILE A 301 7.36 9.02 -6.46
N LYS A 302 7.56 9.64 -7.62
CA LYS A 302 6.75 9.35 -8.81
C LYS A 302 7.02 7.92 -9.29
N GLY A 303 6.01 7.06 -9.20
CA GLY A 303 6.01 5.72 -9.82
C GLY A 303 5.96 5.80 -11.35
N ILE A 304 6.10 4.68 -12.04
CA ILE A 304 5.95 4.61 -13.49
C ILE A 304 4.48 4.27 -13.77
N PRO A 305 3.72 5.09 -14.54
CA PRO A 305 2.35 4.73 -14.90
C PRO A 305 2.31 3.35 -15.57
N ARG A 306 1.31 2.52 -15.24
CA ARG A 306 1.24 1.12 -15.71
C ARG A 306 1.37 0.99 -17.23
N PHE A 307 0.67 1.82 -17.99
CA PHE A 307 0.77 1.82 -19.46
C PHE A 307 2.18 2.18 -19.98
N VAL A 308 2.95 2.98 -19.22
CA VAL A 308 4.35 3.26 -19.54
C VAL A 308 5.19 2.03 -19.25
N PHE A 309 4.95 1.35 -18.13
CA PHE A 309 5.63 0.11 -17.76
C PHE A 309 5.39 -1.01 -18.78
N GLU A 310 4.14 -1.28 -19.14
CA GLU A 310 3.78 -2.28 -20.17
C GLU A 310 4.46 -1.98 -21.50
N LYS A 311 4.54 -0.70 -21.87
CA LYS A 311 5.27 -0.27 -23.07
C LYS A 311 6.78 -0.46 -22.94
N MET A 312 7.35 -0.37 -21.74
CA MET A 312 8.75 -0.69 -21.51
C MET A 312 8.98 -2.19 -21.74
N GLU A 313 8.09 -3.06 -21.24
CA GLU A 313 8.17 -4.52 -21.46
C GLU A 313 8.10 -4.86 -22.95
N ASP A 314 7.18 -4.22 -23.69
CA ASP A 314 7.10 -4.37 -25.15
C ASP A 314 8.40 -3.99 -25.88
N ILE A 315 9.10 -2.95 -25.39
CA ILE A 315 10.35 -2.46 -25.98
C ILE A 315 11.51 -3.40 -25.67
N VAL A 316 11.59 -3.92 -24.45
CA VAL A 316 12.69 -4.78 -24.01
C VAL A 316 12.49 -6.22 -24.47
N GLY A 317 11.25 -6.62 -24.80
CA GLY A 317 10.93 -7.94 -25.37
C GLY A 317 10.98 -9.08 -24.36
N GLU A 318 11.03 -8.75 -23.07
CA GLU A 318 10.95 -9.64 -21.93
C GLU A 318 10.13 -8.98 -20.82
N GLU A 319 9.64 -9.79 -19.87
CA GLU A 319 9.04 -9.29 -18.65
C GLU A 319 10.12 -8.51 -17.90
N LEU A 320 9.91 -7.20 -17.73
CA LEU A 320 10.90 -6.37 -17.07
C LEU A 320 10.94 -6.76 -15.60
N GLY A 321 12.10 -7.27 -15.16
CA GLY A 321 12.37 -7.46 -13.74
C GLY A 321 12.46 -6.11 -13.02
N GLU A 322 12.38 -6.15 -11.69
CA GLU A 322 12.44 -4.96 -10.82
C GLU A 322 13.84 -4.30 -10.74
N ASP A 323 14.78 -4.65 -11.62
CA ASP A 323 16.10 -4.02 -11.65
C ASP A 323 15.99 -2.57 -12.15
N ILE A 324 16.45 -1.65 -11.30
CA ILE A 324 16.46 -0.21 -11.57
C ILE A 324 17.27 0.11 -12.84
N GLU A 325 18.30 -0.68 -13.17
CA GLU A 325 19.09 -0.47 -14.39
C GLU A 325 18.29 -0.75 -15.68
N ASP A 326 17.50 -1.82 -15.70
CA ASP A 326 16.65 -2.20 -16.84
C ASP A 326 15.51 -1.18 -17.02
N LEU A 327 14.90 -0.76 -15.91
CA LEU A 327 13.89 0.30 -15.88
C LEU A 327 14.44 1.65 -16.37
N ILE A 328 15.65 2.05 -15.95
CA ILE A 328 16.28 3.30 -16.40
C ILE A 328 16.57 3.26 -17.91
N THR A 329 17.03 2.12 -18.40
CA THR A 329 17.39 1.96 -19.82
C THR A 329 16.14 2.04 -20.70
N ALA A 330 15.06 1.35 -20.33
CA ALA A 330 13.78 1.41 -21.03
C ALA A 330 13.12 2.79 -20.92
N GLN A 331 13.17 3.44 -19.74
CA GLN A 331 12.61 4.77 -19.54
C GLN A 331 13.26 5.83 -20.42
N LYS A 332 14.60 5.82 -20.53
CA LYS A 332 15.32 6.72 -21.44
C LYS A 332 14.92 6.52 -22.91
N GLN A 333 14.61 5.29 -23.31
CA GLN A 333 14.12 4.99 -24.66
C GLN A 333 12.70 5.51 -24.89
N ILE A 334 11.84 5.51 -23.88
CA ILE A 334 10.48 6.08 -23.96
C ILE A 334 10.51 7.61 -23.97
N GLU A 335 11.36 8.26 -23.18
CA GLU A 335 11.45 9.73 -23.08
C GLU A 335 11.82 10.42 -24.41
N ILE A 336 12.48 9.69 -25.32
CA ILE A 336 12.81 10.17 -26.68
C ILE A 336 11.73 9.88 -27.73
N MET A 337 10.66 9.15 -27.37
CA MET A 337 9.55 8.86 -28.28
C MET A 337 8.53 10.02 -28.36
N PRO A 338 7.86 10.22 -29.50
CA PRO A 338 6.75 11.16 -29.59
C PRO A 338 5.62 10.77 -28.62
N GLN A 339 5.01 11.73 -27.91
CA GLN A 339 3.93 11.46 -26.94
C GLN A 339 2.74 10.67 -27.52
N ALA A 340 2.44 10.87 -28.81
CA ALA A 340 1.41 10.13 -29.53
C ALA A 340 1.71 8.61 -29.67
N ALA A 341 2.95 8.19 -29.49
CA ALA A 341 3.35 6.79 -29.46
C ALA A 341 3.30 6.21 -28.03
N ILE A 342 3.27 7.04 -26.98
CA ILE A 342 3.34 6.64 -25.56
C ILE A 342 1.94 6.54 -24.94
N ASN A 343 1.04 7.46 -25.31
CA ASN A 343 -0.31 7.45 -24.79
C ASN A 343 -1.11 6.27 -25.36
N PRO A 344 -1.97 5.61 -24.57
CA PRO A 344 -2.91 4.64 -25.11
C PRO A 344 -3.76 5.32 -26.19
N VAL A 345 -3.99 4.59 -27.29
CA VAL A 345 -4.92 5.04 -28.34
C VAL A 345 -6.28 5.22 -27.67
N PRO A 346 -6.96 6.37 -27.82
CA PRO A 346 -8.32 6.50 -27.31
C PRO A 346 -9.17 5.45 -28.03
N GLN A 347 -9.71 4.48 -27.29
CA GLN A 347 -10.74 3.59 -27.80
C GLN A 347 -12.08 4.32 -27.88
#